data_AF-A0A7V5FNE5-F1
#
_entry.id   AF-A0A7V5FNE5-F1
#
_cell.length_a   1.000
_cell.length_b   1.000
_cell.length_c   1.000
_cell.angle_alpha   90.00
_cell.angle_beta   90.00
_cell.angle_gamma   90.00
#
_symmetry.space_group_name_H-M   'P 1'
#
loop_
_entity.id
_entity.type
_entity.pdbx_description
1 polymer ?
#
loop_
_entity_poly.entity_id
_entity_poly.type
_entity_poly.pdbx_seq_one_letter_code
_entity_poly.pdbx_strand_id
1 'polypeptide(L)'
;GSCSAVVASAGDGRGSCLTLVYDVALSGSYSGYWSRLPGLNLEGYRVLSFWVKGEAGGERFSVELGDGRDRKKIQVGRVLPQGVSTRWQRVAFSLSNFFPENGWQRMNGNIAIVFEHSQGMPYKGTVYLRDVRFEK
;
A
#
# COMPACT_ATOMS: atom_id res chain seq x y z
N GLY A 1 -7.21 -3.35 15.59
CA GLY A 1 -7.82 -2.48 14.58
C GLY A 1 -8.70 -3.33 13.71
N SER A 2 -9.54 -2.71 12.88
CA SER A 2 -10.26 -3.40 11.82
C SER A 2 -9.84 -2.84 10.47
N CYS A 3 -9.90 -3.69 9.46
CA CYS A 3 -9.81 -3.28 8.06
C CYS A 3 -10.84 -4.11 7.29
N SER A 4 -11.65 -3.46 6.47
CA SER A 4 -12.45 -4.14 5.46
C SER A 4 -11.92 -3.77 4.08
N ALA A 5 -12.04 -4.71 3.14
CA ALA A 5 -11.61 -4.55 1.77
C ALA A 5 -12.77 -4.91 0.84
N VAL A 6 -13.14 -3.99 -0.04
CA VAL A 6 -14.17 -4.21 -1.05
C VAL A 6 -13.69 -3.71 -2.40
N VAL A 7 -14.09 -4.40 -3.47
CA VAL A 7 -13.94 -3.87 -4.82
C VAL A 7 -15.05 -2.87 -5.05
N ALA A 8 -14.71 -1.64 -5.45
CA ALA A 8 -15.67 -0.58 -5.73
C ALA A 8 -15.39 0.07 -7.08
N SER A 9 -16.42 0.66 -7.71
CA SER A 9 -16.20 1.57 -8.83
C SER A 9 -15.48 2.82 -8.33
N ALA A 10 -14.43 3.27 -9.02
CA ALA A 10 -13.66 4.46 -8.62
C ALA A 10 -14.45 5.78 -8.75
N GLY A 11 -15.65 5.74 -9.36
CA GLY A 11 -16.53 6.89 -9.53
C GLY A 11 -16.02 7.95 -10.53
N ASP A 12 -14.90 7.69 -11.22
CA ASP A 12 -14.21 8.63 -12.10
C ASP A 12 -14.11 8.14 -13.56
N GLY A 13 -14.85 7.08 -13.91
CA GLY A 13 -14.87 6.49 -15.25
C GLY A 13 -13.62 5.67 -15.62
N ARG A 14 -12.64 5.50 -14.71
CA ARG A 14 -11.38 4.77 -14.99
C ARG A 14 -11.36 3.33 -14.47
N GLY A 15 -12.52 2.74 -14.21
CA GLY A 15 -12.66 1.34 -13.77
C GLY A 15 -12.74 1.15 -12.25
N SER A 16 -12.56 -0.08 -11.82
CA SER A 16 -12.67 -0.47 -10.41
C SER A 16 -11.41 -0.14 -9.61
N CYS A 17 -11.60 0.10 -8.31
CA CYS A 17 -10.54 0.29 -7.33
C CYS A 17 -10.75 -0.65 -6.14
N LEU A 18 -9.67 -0.87 -5.38
CA LEU A 18 -9.72 -1.48 -4.07
C LEU A 18 -10.01 -0.40 -3.04
N THR A 19 -11.13 -0.50 -2.34
CA THR A 19 -11.47 0.37 -1.22
C THR A 19 -11.10 -0.33 0.08
N LEU A 20 -10.27 0.34 0.88
CA LEU A 20 -9.88 -0.10 2.21
C LEU A 20 -10.42 0.87 3.25
N VAL A 21 -11.32 0.40 4.10
CA VAL A 21 -11.82 1.15 5.26
C VAL A 21 -11.09 0.63 6.49
N TYR A 22 -10.41 1.52 7.21
CA TYR A 22 -9.58 1.15 8.35
C TYR A 22 -10.04 1.85 9.64
N ASP A 23 -9.88 1.17 10.77
CA ASP A 23 -10.02 1.73 12.11
C ASP A 23 -8.87 1.23 13.00
N VAL A 24 -7.96 2.14 13.32
CA VAL A 24 -6.83 1.94 14.23
C VAL A 24 -6.86 2.95 15.39
N ALA A 25 -8.06 3.35 15.84
CA ALA A 25 -8.23 4.35 16.91
C ALA A 25 -7.66 3.92 18.26
N LEU A 26 -7.61 2.60 18.53
CA LEU A 26 -7.00 2.07 19.75
C LEU A 26 -5.47 2.18 19.67
N SER A 27 -4.85 2.67 20.75
CA SER A 27 -3.40 2.74 20.85
C SER A 27 -2.75 1.36 20.64
N GLY A 28 -1.65 1.33 19.88
CA GLY A 28 -0.93 0.10 19.51
C GLY A 28 -1.65 -0.77 18.48
N SER A 29 -2.84 -0.38 18.00
CA SER A 29 -3.58 -1.19 17.05
C SER A 29 -3.07 -1.05 15.61
N TYR A 30 -3.21 -2.13 14.86
CA TYR A 30 -2.93 -2.19 13.43
C TYR A 30 -4.06 -2.91 12.69
N SER A 31 -4.13 -2.67 11.39
CA SER A 31 -4.99 -3.38 10.45
C SER A 31 -4.43 -3.23 9.02
N GLY A 32 -4.98 -3.97 8.06
CA GLY A 32 -4.49 -3.87 6.69
C GLY A 32 -5.12 -4.86 5.73
N TYR A 33 -4.69 -4.74 4.49
CA TYR A 33 -5.00 -5.66 3.40
C TYR A 33 -3.70 -6.23 2.84
N TRP A 34 -3.69 -7.51 2.49
CA TRP A 34 -2.52 -8.14 1.90
C TRP A 34 -2.93 -9.08 0.76
N SER A 35 -2.01 -9.23 -0.21
CA SER A 35 -2.13 -10.18 -1.30
C SER A 35 -0.85 -11.01 -1.40
N ARG A 36 -1.00 -12.31 -1.70
CA ARG A 36 0.13 -13.20 -1.99
C ARG A 36 0.76 -12.84 -3.32
N LEU A 37 2.08 -13.01 -3.40
CA LEU A 37 2.86 -12.98 -4.63
C LEU A 37 3.43 -14.39 -4.87
N PRO A 38 2.66 -15.35 -5.41
CA PRO A 38 3.09 -16.74 -5.48
C PRO A 38 4.06 -16.96 -6.65
N GLY A 39 5.36 -17.04 -6.36
CA GLY A 39 6.41 -17.34 -7.34
C GLY A 39 6.63 -16.23 -8.38
N LEU A 40 6.28 -14.99 -8.07
CA LEU A 40 6.39 -13.88 -9.01
C LEU A 40 7.87 -13.56 -9.26
N ASN A 41 8.29 -13.59 -10.53
CA ASN A 41 9.62 -13.12 -10.92
C ASN A 41 9.57 -11.60 -11.17
N LEU A 42 10.30 -10.86 -10.34
CA LEU A 42 10.45 -9.40 -10.40
C LEU A 42 11.85 -8.98 -10.88
N GLU A 43 12.63 -9.90 -11.45
CA GLU A 43 13.90 -9.58 -12.10
C GLU A 43 13.67 -8.57 -13.24
N GLY A 44 14.53 -7.55 -13.29
CA GLY A 44 14.42 -6.45 -14.24
C GLY A 44 13.35 -5.40 -13.90
N TYR A 45 12.51 -5.62 -12.88
CA TYR A 45 11.66 -4.58 -12.32
C TYR A 45 12.44 -3.74 -11.31
N ARG A 46 12.08 -2.47 -11.19
CA ARG A 46 12.76 -1.48 -10.33
C ARG A 46 11.80 -0.70 -9.45
N VAL A 47 10.52 -0.62 -9.81
CA VAL A 47 9.56 0.23 -9.12
C VAL A 47 8.31 -0.57 -8.74
N LEU A 48 7.84 -0.38 -7.50
CA LEU A 48 6.47 -0.67 -7.11
C LEU A 48 5.67 0.64 -7.19
N SER A 49 4.63 0.67 -8.02
CA SER A 49 3.78 1.84 -8.19
C SER A 49 2.31 1.50 -7.97
N PHE A 50 1.53 2.52 -7.61
CA PHE A 50 0.08 2.47 -7.56
C PHE A 50 -0.49 3.88 -7.56
N TRP A 51 -1.78 3.99 -7.90
CA TRP A 51 -2.55 5.21 -7.67
C TRP A 51 -3.31 5.10 -6.37
N VAL A 52 -3.32 6.19 -5.61
CA VAL A 52 -4.04 6.30 -4.34
C VAL A 52 -4.84 7.58 -4.26
N LYS A 53 -6.00 7.51 -3.61
CA LYS A 53 -6.86 8.64 -3.25
C LYS A 53 -7.42 8.38 -1.85
N GLY A 54 -7.53 9.42 -1.05
CA GLY A 54 -8.18 9.42 0.26
C GLY A 54 -9.63 9.86 0.16
N GLU A 55 -10.44 9.50 1.14
CA GLU A 55 -11.82 10.00 1.23
C GLU A 55 -11.86 11.42 1.80
N ALA A 56 -11.15 11.65 2.92
CA ALA A 56 -11.09 12.94 3.60
C ALA A 56 -9.78 13.68 3.33
N GLY A 57 -8.72 12.95 2.95
CA GLY A 57 -7.37 13.49 2.85
C GLY A 57 -6.63 13.45 4.19
N GLY A 58 -5.31 13.42 4.11
CA GLY A 58 -4.42 13.25 5.25
C GLY A 58 -4.24 11.80 5.70
N GLU A 59 -4.90 10.82 5.08
CA GLU A 59 -4.75 9.40 5.44
C GLU A 59 -3.29 8.96 5.31
N ARG A 60 -2.86 8.15 6.29
CA ARG A 60 -1.48 7.66 6.41
C ARG A 60 -1.49 6.15 6.46
N PHE A 61 -0.59 5.54 5.71
CA PHE A 61 -0.37 4.11 5.73
C PHE A 61 1.05 3.78 5.29
N SER A 62 1.42 2.53 5.46
CA SER A 62 2.63 1.98 4.90
C SER A 62 2.34 0.93 3.85
N VAL A 63 3.26 0.78 2.91
CA VAL A 63 3.32 -0.35 2.00
C VAL A 63 4.36 -1.32 2.53
N GLU A 64 3.97 -2.57 2.68
CA GLU A 64 4.88 -3.66 3.02
C GLU A 64 5.08 -4.56 1.81
N LEU A 65 6.32 -4.98 1.62
CA LEU A 65 6.70 -6.03 0.68
C LEU A 65 7.43 -7.13 1.44
N GLY A 66 7.05 -8.38 1.18
CA GLY A 66 7.72 -9.57 1.71
C GLY A 66 8.20 -10.47 0.58
N ASP A 67 9.36 -11.09 0.77
CA ASP A 67 9.95 -12.06 -0.17
C ASP A 67 9.62 -13.52 0.19
N GLY A 68 9.02 -13.75 1.37
CA GLY A 68 8.68 -15.06 1.92
C GLY A 68 9.56 -15.45 3.11
N ARG A 69 10.65 -14.72 3.37
CA ARG A 69 11.52 -14.86 4.53
C ARG A 69 11.48 -13.60 5.41
N ASP A 70 11.64 -12.45 4.77
CA ASP A 70 11.65 -11.13 5.39
C ASP A 70 10.51 -10.26 4.88
N ARG A 71 10.22 -9.19 5.63
CA ARG A 71 9.23 -8.17 5.29
C ARG A 71 9.79 -6.79 5.59
N LYS A 72 9.58 -5.86 4.65
CA LYS A 72 10.02 -4.48 4.79
C LYS A 72 8.86 -3.55 4.49
N LYS A 73 8.71 -2.55 5.34
CA LYS A 73 7.58 -1.63 5.36
C LYS A 73 8.07 -0.21 5.17
N ILE A 74 7.43 0.52 4.27
CA ILE A 74 7.77 1.90 3.92
C ILE A 74 6.51 2.76 4.06
N GLN A 75 6.60 3.84 4.84
CA GLN A 75 5.51 4.78 4.96
C GLN A 75 5.29 5.55 3.66
N VAL A 76 4.02 5.66 3.23
CA VAL A 76 3.61 6.50 2.09
C VAL A 76 3.93 7.98 2.32
N GLY A 77 4.01 8.40 3.59
CA GLY A 77 4.47 9.73 4.00
C GLY A 77 5.85 10.13 3.45
N ARG A 78 6.70 9.18 3.03
CA ARG A 78 7.97 9.50 2.37
C ARG A 78 7.80 10.12 0.98
N VAL A 79 6.72 9.77 0.28
CA VAL A 79 6.38 10.30 -1.05
C VAL A 79 5.29 11.37 -0.96
N LEU A 80 4.36 11.21 0.00
CA LEU A 80 3.26 12.14 0.26
C LEU A 80 3.35 12.67 1.71
N PRO A 81 4.21 13.66 2.02
CA PRO A 81 4.47 14.10 3.39
C PRO A 81 3.25 14.63 4.14
N GLN A 82 2.28 15.18 3.40
CA GLN A 82 1.01 15.69 3.95
C GLN A 82 -0.08 14.61 4.09
N GLY A 83 0.26 13.35 3.83
CA GLY A 83 -0.69 12.25 3.70
C GLY A 83 -1.32 12.18 2.30
N VAL A 84 -2.19 11.19 2.10
CA VAL A 84 -2.93 11.01 0.86
C VAL A 84 -3.92 12.15 0.67
N SER A 85 -4.09 12.68 -0.54
CA SER A 85 -5.09 13.72 -0.82
C SER A 85 -6.42 13.14 -1.31
N THR A 86 -7.45 13.97 -1.40
CA THR A 86 -8.74 13.64 -2.01
C THR A 86 -8.69 13.56 -3.55
N ARG A 87 -7.50 13.73 -4.16
CA ARG A 87 -7.25 13.55 -5.58
C ARG A 87 -6.35 12.34 -5.80
N TRP A 88 -6.54 11.67 -6.94
CA TRP A 88 -5.66 10.57 -7.34
C TRP A 88 -4.22 11.04 -7.46
N GLN A 89 -3.34 10.42 -6.69
CA GLN A 89 -1.90 10.64 -6.71
C GLN A 89 -1.20 9.32 -7.03
N ARG A 90 -0.15 9.38 -7.86
CA ARG A 90 0.69 8.23 -8.14
C ARG A 90 1.78 8.15 -7.07
N VAL A 91 1.89 7.00 -6.42
CA VAL A 91 2.99 6.66 -5.51
C VAL A 91 3.90 5.67 -6.22
N ALA A 92 5.20 5.86 -6.09
CA ALA A 92 6.22 4.99 -6.66
C ALA A 92 7.36 4.83 -5.67
N PHE A 93 7.73 3.58 -5.39
CA PHE A 93 8.87 3.23 -4.55
C PHE A 93 9.87 2.43 -5.35
N SER A 94 11.16 2.77 -5.25
CA SER A 94 12.21 1.87 -5.70
C SER A 94 12.11 0.55 -4.94
N LEU A 95 12.17 -0.56 -5.65
CA LEU A 95 12.19 -1.90 -5.07
C LEU A 95 13.41 -2.10 -4.15
N SER A 96 14.53 -1.42 -4.45
CA SER A 96 15.71 -1.39 -3.59
C SER A 96 15.46 -0.76 -2.21
N ASN A 97 14.38 0.01 -2.04
CA ASN A 97 14.00 0.53 -0.73
C ASN A 97 13.44 -0.57 0.19
N PHE A 98 12.98 -1.69 -0.38
CA PHE A 98 12.49 -2.84 0.36
C PHE A 98 13.60 -3.86 0.55
N PHE A 99 14.16 -4.38 -0.55
CA PHE A 99 15.18 -5.41 -0.51
C PHE A 99 16.29 -5.12 -1.53
N PRO A 100 17.55 -5.48 -1.24
CA PRO A 100 18.60 -5.46 -2.25
C PRO A 100 18.28 -6.36 -3.45
N GLU A 101 18.94 -6.14 -4.60
CA GLU A 101 18.59 -6.82 -5.88
C GLU A 101 18.82 -8.34 -5.91
N ASN A 102 19.38 -8.93 -4.87
CA ASN A 102 19.64 -10.36 -4.73
C ASN A 102 18.43 -11.10 -4.13
N GLY A 103 17.35 -11.27 -4.89
CA GLY A 103 16.20 -12.08 -4.44
C GLY A 103 14.92 -11.98 -5.27
N TRP A 104 14.91 -11.17 -6.32
CA TRP A 104 13.71 -10.89 -7.11
C TRP A 104 13.28 -12.02 -8.06
N GLN A 105 14.06 -13.09 -8.22
CA GLN A 105 13.76 -14.16 -9.19
C GLN A 105 12.51 -14.97 -8.81
N ARG A 106 12.20 -15.04 -7.51
CA ARG A 106 11.07 -15.82 -7.01
C ARG A 106 10.54 -15.26 -5.71
N MET A 107 9.74 -14.21 -5.83
CA MET A 107 8.98 -13.69 -4.69
C MET A 107 7.95 -14.74 -4.27
N ASN A 108 7.94 -15.11 -2.98
CA ASN A 108 6.94 -16.01 -2.40
C ASN A 108 6.26 -15.40 -1.15
N GLY A 109 6.36 -14.07 -0.99
CA GLY A 109 5.78 -13.35 0.12
C GLY A 109 4.47 -12.64 -0.23
N ASN A 110 4.39 -11.37 0.13
CA ASN A 110 3.18 -10.57 0.06
C ASN A 110 3.47 -9.13 -0.33
N ILE A 111 2.45 -8.46 -0.85
CA ILE A 111 2.31 -7.02 -0.74
C ILE A 111 1.22 -6.73 0.27
N ALA A 112 1.40 -5.73 1.13
CA ALA A 112 0.37 -5.31 2.06
C ALA A 112 0.26 -3.78 2.18
N ILE A 113 -0.97 -3.32 2.40
CA ILE A 113 -1.31 -1.97 2.80
C ILE A 113 -1.59 -2.02 4.30
N VAL A 114 -0.78 -1.30 5.09
CA VAL A 114 -0.72 -1.44 6.54
C VAL A 114 -1.05 -0.11 7.22
N PHE A 115 -2.13 -0.11 7.99
CA PHE A 115 -2.57 1.00 8.85
C PHE A 115 -2.18 0.71 10.29
N GLU A 116 -1.60 1.69 10.97
CA GLU A 116 -1.17 1.56 12.37
C GLU A 116 -1.47 2.84 13.13
N HIS A 117 -1.87 2.70 14.39
CA HIS A 117 -2.07 3.85 15.27
C HIS A 117 -0.83 4.76 15.34
N SER A 118 0.36 4.15 15.33
CA SER A 118 1.65 4.86 15.39
C SER A 118 1.94 5.74 14.18
N GLN A 119 1.18 5.62 13.09
CA GLN A 119 1.32 6.46 11.89
C GLN A 119 0.66 7.83 12.09
N GLY A 120 -0.09 8.04 13.17
CA GLY A 120 -0.76 9.29 13.51
C GLY A 120 -2.13 9.43 12.87
N MET A 121 -2.75 10.60 13.05
CA MET A 121 -4.07 10.89 12.53
C MET A 121 -4.09 11.00 10.98
N PRO A 122 -5.24 10.66 10.35
CA PRO A 122 -6.48 10.16 10.96
C PRO A 122 -6.41 8.66 11.28
N TYR A 123 -6.92 8.28 12.46
CA TYR A 123 -6.94 6.88 12.92
C TYR A 123 -8.05 6.02 12.32
N LYS A 124 -8.99 6.66 11.62
CA LYS A 124 -10.04 6.00 10.85
C LYS A 124 -10.12 6.68 9.50
N GLY A 125 -10.39 5.92 8.47
CA GLY A 125 -10.55 6.51 7.15
C GLY A 125 -10.75 5.46 6.07
N THR A 126 -10.84 5.98 4.85
CA THR A 126 -11.00 5.17 3.65
C THR A 126 -9.93 5.59 2.65
N VAL A 127 -9.21 4.61 2.11
CA VAL A 127 -8.30 4.83 0.99
C VAL A 127 -8.72 3.97 -0.20
N TYR A 128 -8.54 4.53 -1.39
CA TYR A 128 -8.83 3.90 -2.65
C TYR A 128 -7.51 3.64 -3.37
N LEU A 129 -7.27 2.39 -3.78
CA LEU A 129 -6.08 2.01 -4.54
C LEU A 129 -6.47 1.46 -5.91
N ARG A 130 -5.68 1.77 -6.92
CA ARG A 130 -5.78 1.12 -8.24
C ARG A 130 -4.42 0.99 -8.89
N ASP A 131 -4.37 0.16 -9.93
CA ASP A 131 -3.19 -0.03 -10.78
C ASP A 131 -1.92 -0.33 -9.98
N VAL A 132 -2.01 -1.23 -9.00
CA VAL A 132 -0.83 -1.73 -8.28
C VAL A 132 0.04 -2.53 -9.24
N ARG A 133 1.25 -2.04 -9.53
CA ARG A 133 2.12 -2.57 -10.59
C ARG A 133 3.57 -2.61 -10.15
N PHE A 134 4.28 -3.62 -10.65
CA PHE A 134 5.72 -3.59 -10.74
C PHE A 134 6.11 -3.04 -12.12
N GLU A 135 7.03 -2.10 -12.15
CA GLU A 135 7.51 -1.43 -13.38
C GLU A 135 9.04 -1.57 -13.52
N LYS A 136 9.53 -1.54 -14.76
CA LYS A 136 10.95 -1.57 -15.11
C LYS A 136 11.63 -0.24 -14.83
#